data_AF-A0A8J7B362-F1
#
_entry.id   AF-A0A8J7B362-F1
#
_cell.length_a   1.000
_cell.length_b   1.000
_cell.length_c   1.000
_cell.angle_alpha   90.00
_cell.angle_beta   90.00
_cell.angle_gamma   90.00
#
_symmetry.space_group_name_H-M   'P 1'
#
loop_
_entity.id
_entity.type
_entity.pdbx_description
1 polymer ?
#
loop_
_entity_poly.entity_id
_entity_poly.type
_entity_poly.pdbx_seq_one_letter_code
_entity_poly.pdbx_strand_id
1 'polypeptide(L)'
;MKTVTRKQLIEMGASKYQAELVTKALTPIRKQGSTNVYDLFAVSDRCKELIENKRSKATTRNAIQSLRWAILSLAEQIQDAPFGMSGFEQLQYAETLNLRAEDLFAETKAKVERLKKANSATSTKRQKS
;
A
#
# COMPACT_ATOMS: atom_id res chain seq x y z
N MET A 1 10.68 -4.35 -12.06
CA MET A 1 11.20 -3.53 -10.94
C MET A 1 10.32 -2.29 -10.80
N LYS A 2 9.65 -2.12 -9.64
CA LYS A 2 8.68 -1.04 -9.43
C LYS A 2 9.43 0.22 -9.05
N THR A 3 9.17 1.32 -9.75
CA THR A 3 9.92 2.56 -9.58
C THR A 3 9.01 3.75 -9.40
N VAL A 4 9.54 4.79 -8.74
CA VAL A 4 8.79 6.01 -8.46
C VAL A 4 9.66 7.24 -8.59
N THR A 5 9.04 8.35 -9.00
CA THR A 5 9.68 9.68 -9.07
C THR A 5 9.11 10.61 -8.00
N ARG A 6 9.83 11.70 -7.68
CA ARG A 6 9.32 12.73 -6.75
C ARG A 6 8.01 13.34 -7.22
N LYS A 7 7.83 13.50 -8.53
CA LYS A 7 6.59 14.04 -9.10
C LYS A 7 5.40 13.12 -8.80
N GLN A 8 5.57 11.82 -9.03
CA GLN A 8 4.54 10.83 -8.71
C GLN A 8 4.22 10.79 -7.20
N LEU A 9 5.23 10.93 -6.32
CA LEU A 9 4.98 11.04 -4.87
C LEU A 9 4.10 12.26 -4.54
N ILE A 10 4.30 13.38 -5.23
CA ILE A 10 3.47 14.59 -5.05
C ILE A 10 2.04 14.35 -5.56
N GLU A 11 1.90 13.70 -6.71
CA GLU A 11 0.59 13.31 -7.27
C GLU A 11 -0.17 12.35 -6.33
N MET A 12 0.56 11.53 -5.55
CA MET A 12 0.01 10.68 -4.48
C MET A 12 -0.35 11.43 -3.19
N GLY A 13 -0.25 12.77 -3.19
CA GLY A 13 -0.64 13.62 -2.06
C GLY A 13 0.50 14.01 -1.13
N ALA A 14 1.77 13.71 -1.46
CA ALA A 14 2.91 14.24 -0.71
C ALA A 14 3.13 15.74 -1.02
N SER A 15 3.53 16.52 -0.01
CA SER A 15 4.08 17.84 -0.29
C SER A 15 5.47 17.73 -0.92
N LYS A 16 5.92 18.79 -1.61
CA LYS A 16 7.28 18.86 -2.18
C LYS A 16 8.37 18.55 -1.14
N TYR A 17 8.21 19.08 0.08
CA TYR A 17 9.12 18.82 1.18
C TYR A 17 9.12 17.35 1.60
N GLN A 18 7.95 16.70 1.68
CA GLN A 18 7.84 15.29 2.05
C GLN A 18 8.46 14.38 0.99
N ALA A 19 8.16 14.64 -0.29
CA ALA A 19 8.76 13.90 -1.40
C ALA A 19 10.29 14.00 -1.39
N GLU A 20 10.83 15.18 -1.07
CA GLU A 20 12.27 15.36 -0.90
C GLU A 20 12.79 14.65 0.36
N LEU A 21 12.15 14.79 1.51
CA LEU A 21 12.56 14.17 2.76
C LEU A 21 12.70 12.65 2.66
N VAL A 22 11.72 12.00 2.01
CA VAL A 22 11.71 10.55 1.82
C VAL A 22 12.76 10.08 0.81
N THR A 23 13.10 10.91 -0.18
CA THR A 23 14.06 10.52 -1.24
C THR A 23 15.48 11.05 -1.03
N LYS A 24 15.70 12.00 -0.11
CA LYS A 24 16.99 12.67 0.08
C LYS A 24 18.12 11.72 0.51
N ALA A 25 17.78 10.70 1.30
CA ALA A 25 18.74 9.70 1.76
C ALA A 25 18.89 8.50 0.81
N LEU A 26 18.11 8.46 -0.27
CA LEU A 26 18.09 7.34 -1.20
C LEU A 26 18.94 7.63 -2.43
N THR A 27 19.68 6.62 -2.87
CA THR A 27 20.39 6.66 -4.15
C THR A 27 19.39 6.39 -5.28
N PRO A 28 19.28 7.27 -6.29
CA PRO A 28 18.46 7.00 -7.47
C PRO A 28 18.97 5.76 -8.21
N ILE A 29 18.07 4.89 -8.66
CA ILE A 29 18.44 3.73 -9.50
C ILE A 29 18.95 4.23 -10.86
N ARG A 30 18.24 5.22 -11.42
CA ARG A 30 18.55 5.80 -12.72
C ARG A 30 17.99 7.22 -12.84
N LYS A 31 18.34 7.87 -13.95
CA LYS A 31 17.68 9.09 -14.40
C LYS A 31 16.78 8.79 -15.61
N GLN A 32 15.61 9.39 -15.63
CA GLN A 32 14.73 9.43 -16.79
C GLN A 32 14.62 10.89 -17.23
N GLY A 33 15.37 11.25 -18.25
CA GLY A 33 15.62 12.66 -18.60
C GLY A 33 16.30 13.39 -17.45
N SER A 34 15.70 14.48 -16.98
CA SER A 34 16.17 15.27 -15.83
C SER A 34 15.67 14.76 -14.47
N THR A 35 14.82 13.71 -14.45
CA THR A 35 14.17 13.24 -13.22
C THR A 35 14.88 12.02 -12.64
N ASN A 36 15.17 12.06 -11.34
CA ASN A 36 15.68 10.91 -10.61
C ASN A 36 14.56 9.89 -10.37
N VAL A 37 14.87 8.63 -10.65
CA VAL A 37 13.98 7.48 -10.47
C VAL A 37 14.49 6.67 -9.28
N TYR A 38 13.61 6.40 -8.32
CA TYR A 38 13.91 5.69 -7.09
C TYR A 38 13.21 4.33 -7.07
N ASP A 39 13.76 3.40 -6.30
CA ASP A 39 13.11 2.13 -6.03
C ASP A 39 11.88 2.36 -5.14
N LEU A 40 10.75 1.80 -5.53
CA LEU A 40 9.50 1.98 -4.81
C LEU A 40 9.56 1.36 -3.41
N PHE A 41 10.23 0.21 -3.27
CA PHE A 41 10.39 -0.45 -1.96
C PHE A 41 11.34 0.31 -1.05
N ALA A 42 12.49 0.75 -1.54
CA ALA A 42 13.41 1.59 -0.77
C ALA A 42 12.75 2.89 -0.26
N VAL A 43 11.86 3.50 -1.06
CA VAL A 43 11.05 4.66 -0.64
C VAL A 43 10.08 4.29 0.49
N SER A 44 9.43 3.14 0.41
CA SER A 44 8.53 2.63 1.47
C SER A 44 9.26 2.35 2.78
N ASP A 45 10.44 1.76 2.71
CA ASP A 45 11.29 1.50 3.88
C ASP A 45 11.75 2.82 4.51
N ARG A 46 12.12 3.79 3.68
CA ARG A 46 12.49 5.12 4.19
C ARG A 46 11.31 5.84 4.85
N CYS A 47 10.09 5.68 4.34
CA CYS A 47 8.89 6.17 5.03
C CYS A 47 8.75 5.54 6.42
N LYS A 48 8.94 4.22 6.54
CA LYS A 48 8.86 3.50 7.83
C LYS A 48 9.86 4.07 8.85
N GLU A 49 11.12 4.25 8.44
CA GLU A 49 12.15 4.84 9.31
C GLU A 49 11.77 6.25 9.81
N LEU A 50 11.17 7.08 8.93
CA LEU A 50 10.74 8.43 9.28
C LEU A 50 9.54 8.45 10.23
N ILE A 51 8.66 7.45 10.14
CA ILE A 51 7.51 7.27 11.04
C ILE A 51 7.98 6.84 12.43
N GLU A 52 8.95 5.91 12.49
CA GLU A 52 9.52 5.40 13.74
C GLU A 52 10.36 6.47 14.47
N ASN A 53 10.87 7.46 13.75
CA ASN A 53 11.58 8.58 14.35
C ASN A 53 10.65 9.49 15.18
N LYS A 54 10.73 9.35 16.51
CA LYS A 54 9.91 10.10 17.49
C LYS A 54 10.13 11.63 17.48
N ARG A 55 11.20 12.14 16.84
CA ARG A 55 11.49 13.58 16.77
C ARG A 55 10.65 14.33 15.73
N SER A 56 9.96 13.61 14.83
CA SER A 56 9.11 14.22 13.82
C SER A 56 7.71 14.56 14.38
N LYS A 57 7.16 15.70 13.96
CA LYS A 57 5.82 16.14 14.39
C LYS A 57 4.77 15.10 14.02
N ALA A 58 3.76 14.91 14.87
CA ALA A 58 2.68 13.94 14.63
C ALA A 58 1.99 14.14 13.27
N THR A 59 1.77 15.39 12.86
CA THR A 59 1.19 15.74 11.55
C THR A 59 2.04 15.23 10.39
N THR A 60 3.36 15.39 10.47
CA THR A 60 4.30 14.90 9.46
C THR A 60 4.32 13.38 9.40
N ARG A 61 4.31 12.71 10.57
CA ARG A 61 4.24 11.24 10.62
C ARG A 61 2.96 10.70 9.99
N ASN A 62 1.82 11.31 10.28
CA ASN A 62 0.54 10.90 9.68
C ASN A 62 0.55 11.06 8.16
N ALA A 63 1.09 12.17 7.63
CA ALA A 63 1.20 12.36 6.20
C ALA A 63 2.15 11.35 5.53
N ILE A 64 3.31 11.06 6.14
CA ILE A 64 4.24 10.03 5.66
C ILE A 64 3.61 8.63 5.74
N GLN A 65 2.82 8.35 6.78
CA GLN A 65 2.08 7.10 6.91
C GLN A 65 1.07 6.95 5.77
N SER A 66 0.28 7.98 5.47
CA SER A 66 -0.66 7.96 4.34
C SER A 66 0.07 7.76 3.00
N LEU A 67 1.19 8.44 2.80
CA LEU A 67 2.03 8.26 1.61
C LEU A 67 2.55 6.83 1.50
N ARG A 68 2.99 6.22 2.61
CA ARG A 68 3.44 4.82 2.64
C ARG A 68 2.33 3.85 2.22
N TRP A 69 1.10 4.08 2.68
CA TRP A 69 -0.05 3.27 2.26
C TRP A 69 -0.36 3.42 0.77
N ALA A 70 -0.30 4.64 0.24
CA ALA A 70 -0.48 4.89 -1.19
C ALA A 70 0.59 4.17 -2.04
N ILE A 71 1.84 4.21 -1.60
CA ILE A 71 2.96 3.51 -2.25
C ILE A 71 2.75 1.99 -2.25
N LEU A 72 2.34 1.42 -1.12
CA LEU A 72 2.10 -0.03 -1.02
C LEU A 72 0.90 -0.47 -1.86
N SER A 73 -0.18 0.32 -1.89
CA SER A 73 -1.32 0.07 -2.77
C SER A 73 -0.91 0.06 -4.25
N LEU A 74 -0.09 1.03 -4.67
CA LEU A 74 0.50 1.03 -6.02
C LEU A 74 1.35 -0.22 -6.27
N ALA A 75 2.10 -0.66 -5.26
CA ALA A 75 2.87 -1.89 -5.35
C ALA A 75 1.98 -3.11 -5.53
N GLU A 76 0.86 -3.22 -4.84
CA GLU A 76 -0.07 -4.36 -4.99
C GLU A 76 -0.80 -4.35 -6.33
N GLN A 77 -1.15 -3.17 -6.86
CA GLN A 77 -1.83 -3.03 -8.15
C GLN A 77 -0.93 -3.38 -9.34
N ILE A 78 0.38 -3.18 -9.24
CA ILE A 78 1.33 -3.58 -10.28
C ILE A 78 1.55 -5.09 -10.15
N GLN A 79 0.65 -5.90 -10.69
CA GLN A 79 0.95 -7.30 -10.98
C GLN A 79 1.80 -7.36 -12.25
N ASP A 80 2.94 -8.04 -12.17
CA ASP A 80 3.75 -8.33 -13.35
C ASP A 80 2.92 -9.28 -14.23
N ALA A 81 2.33 -8.76 -15.32
CA ALA A 81 1.72 -9.61 -16.32
C ALA A 81 2.82 -10.53 -16.89
N PRO A 82 2.63 -11.85 -16.93
CA PRO A 82 3.65 -12.75 -17.46
C PRO A 82 3.94 -12.38 -18.90
N PHE A 83 5.21 -12.06 -19.19
CA PHE A 83 5.67 -11.75 -20.54
C PHE A 83 5.33 -12.94 -21.46
N GLY A 84 4.57 -12.68 -22.51
CA GLY A 84 4.14 -13.69 -23.49
C GLY A 84 2.63 -13.93 -23.56
N MET A 85 1.84 -13.40 -22.62
CA MET A 85 0.38 -13.45 -22.73
C MET A 85 -0.14 -12.44 -23.75
N SER A 86 -0.92 -12.91 -24.71
CA SER A 86 -1.72 -12.09 -25.60
C SER A 86 -2.69 -11.22 -24.81
N GLY A 87 -3.14 -10.09 -25.38
CA GLY A 87 -4.07 -9.18 -24.70
C GLY A 87 -5.38 -9.87 -24.24
N PHE A 88 -5.78 -10.96 -24.90
CA PHE A 88 -6.92 -11.78 -24.51
C PHE A 88 -6.65 -12.62 -23.24
N GLU A 89 -5.47 -13.21 -23.13
CA GLU A 89 -5.07 -13.99 -21.94
C GLU A 89 -4.88 -13.11 -20.71
N GLN A 90 -4.45 -11.86 -20.90
CA GLN A 90 -4.37 -10.88 -19.81
C GLN A 90 -5.76 -10.50 -19.27
N LEU A 91 -6.76 -10.36 -20.16
CA LEU A 91 -8.14 -10.09 -19.76
C LEU A 91 -8.74 -11.26 -18.99
N GLN A 92 -8.55 -12.50 -19.47
CA GLN A 92 -8.98 -13.69 -18.75
C GLN A 92 -8.30 -13.81 -17.39
N TYR A 93 -6.99 -13.55 -17.31
CA TYR A 93 -6.27 -13.59 -16.04
C TYR A 93 -6.80 -12.54 -15.04
N ALA A 94 -7.04 -11.30 -15.49
CA ALA A 94 -7.64 -10.26 -14.66
C ALA A 94 -9.04 -10.64 -14.15
N GLU A 95 -9.85 -11.29 -14.99
CA GLU A 95 -11.19 -11.75 -14.63
C GLU A 95 -11.13 -12.86 -13.56
N THR A 96 -10.21 -13.82 -13.70
CA THR A 96 -10.03 -14.88 -12.67
C THR A 96 -9.56 -14.33 -11.33
N LEU A 97 -8.76 -13.26 -11.33
CA LEU A 97 -8.33 -12.60 -10.10
C LEU A 97 -9.47 -11.86 -9.41
N ASN A 98 -10.32 -11.20 -10.18
CA ASN A 98 -11.49 -10.51 -9.64
C ASN A 98 -12.45 -11.50 -8.97
N LEU A 99 -12.75 -12.63 -9.63
CA LEU A 99 -13.58 -13.70 -9.04
C LEU A 99 -12.98 -14.22 -7.73
N ARG A 100 -11.66 -14.46 -7.70
CA ARG A 100 -10.98 -14.93 -6.49
C ARG A 100 -10.96 -13.88 -5.37
N ALA A 101 -10.89 -12.60 -5.71
CA ALA A 101 -10.97 -11.52 -4.73
C ALA A 101 -12.37 -11.46 -4.11
N GLU A 102 -13.43 -11.59 -4.91
CA GLU A 102 -14.81 -11.64 -4.43
C GLU A 102 -15.05 -12.79 -3.46
N ASP A 103 -14.52 -13.98 -3.76
CA ASP A 103 -14.59 -15.14 -2.86
C ASP A 103 -13.90 -14.87 -1.51
N LEU A 104 -12.69 -14.30 -1.52
CA LEU A 104 -11.96 -13.92 -0.30
C LEU A 104 -12.70 -12.84 0.50
N PHE A 105 -13.34 -11.88 -0.17
CA PHE A 105 -14.18 -10.87 0.49
C PHE A 105 -15.43 -11.50 1.12
N ALA A 106 -16.06 -12.47 0.47
CA ALA A 106 -17.20 -13.20 1.02
C ALA A 106 -16.79 -14.02 2.26
N GLU A 107 -15.65 -14.72 2.21
CA GLU A 107 -15.11 -15.48 3.33
C GLU A 107 -14.77 -14.60 4.53
N THR A 108 -14.09 -13.47 4.29
CA THR A 108 -13.74 -12.52 5.35
C THR A 108 -14.97 -11.88 5.98
N LYS A 109 -15.98 -11.50 5.18
CA LYS A 109 -17.27 -11.02 5.70
C LYS A 109 -17.96 -12.06 6.58
N ALA A 110 -18.03 -13.31 6.12
CA ALA A 110 -18.60 -14.40 6.91
C ALA A 110 -17.84 -14.64 8.23
N LYS A 111 -16.50 -14.54 8.20
CA LYS A 111 -15.66 -14.66 9.40
C LYS A 111 -15.90 -13.53 10.39
N VAL A 112 -16.04 -12.29 9.93
CA VAL A 112 -16.34 -11.13 10.77
C VAL A 112 -17.71 -11.27 11.44
N GLU A 113 -18.73 -11.76 10.72
CA GLU A 113 -20.05 -12.00 11.31
C GLU A 113 -20.03 -13.10 12.38
N ARG A 114 -19.27 -14.19 12.16
CA ARG A 114 -19.08 -15.24 13.17
C ARG A 114 -18.41 -14.68 14.42
N LEU A 115 -17.39 -13.83 14.28
CA LEU A 115 -16.72 -13.19 15.42
C LEU A 115 -17.65 -12.22 16.17
N LYS A 116 -18.48 -11.45 15.46
CA LYS A 116 -19.49 -10.58 16.09
C LYS A 116 -20.51 -11.38 16.90
N LYS A 117 -21.03 -12.48 16.35
CA LYS A 117 -21.97 -13.37 17.04
C LYS A 117 -21.34 -14.09 18.24
N ALA A 118 -20.06 -14.48 18.14
CA ALA A 118 -19.33 -15.09 19.24
C ALA A 118 -19.14 -14.11 20.41
N ASN A 119 -18.79 -12.84 20.12
CA ASN A 119 -18.59 -11.81 21.14
C ASN A 119 -19.89 -11.34 21.80
N SER A 120 -21.01 -11.29 21.07
CA SER A 120 -22.31 -10.98 21.69
C SER A 120 -22.78 -12.11 22.60
N ALA A 121 -22.53 -13.38 22.26
CA ALA A 121 -22.89 -14.53 23.09
C ALA A 121 -22.09 -14.61 24.41
N THR A 122 -20.82 -14.19 24.43
CA THR A 122 -20.00 -14.11 25.66
C THR A 122 -20.39 -12.94 26.56
N SER A 123 -20.89 -11.83 26.00
CA SER A 123 -21.36 -10.68 26.79
C SER A 123 -22.65 -10.99 27.57
N THR A 124 -23.59 -11.74 26.99
CA THR A 124 -24.87 -12.09 27.64
C THR A 124 -24.71 -13.08 28.78
N LYS A 125 -23.63 -13.88 28.79
CA LYS A 125 -23.35 -14.87 29.85
C LYS A 125 -22.74 -14.26 31.12
N ARG A 126 -22.15 -13.05 31.03
CA ARG A 126 -21.57 -12.33 32.18
C ARG A 126 -22.56 -11.45 32.97
N GLN A 127 -23.75 -11.17 32.44
CA GLN A 127 -24.78 -10.36 33.12
C GLN A 127 -25.81 -11.20 33.90
N LYS A 128 -25.68 -12.54 33.92
CA LYS A 128 -26.58 -13.46 34.64
C LYS A 128 -25.89 -14.23 35.78
N SER A 129 -24.75 -13.73 36.28
CA SER A 129 -24.06 -14.28 37.46
C SER A 129 -24.06 -13.28 38.58
#